data_AF-A0A1I4JP55-F1
#
_entry.id   AF-A0A1I4JP55-F1
#
_cell.length_a   1.000
_cell.length_b   1.000
_cell.length_c   1.000
_cell.angle_alpha   90.00
_cell.angle_beta   90.00
_cell.angle_gamma   90.00
#
_symmetry.space_group_name_H-M   'P 1'
#
loop_
_entity.id
_entity.type
_entity.pdbx_description
1 polymer ?
#
loop_
_entity_poly.entity_id
_entity_poly.type
_entity_poly.pdbx_seq_one_letter_code
_entity_poly.pdbx_strand_id
1 'polypeptide(L)'
;MTEKTENDKHYWQLVDTFIGIANDKAQTIDRSIIGPSLLYSASRFNAYMLSAVSPTVEAFNENKEAAIKYYLAQHEEMMRENFDDFAANFDKYRNANS
;
A
#
# COMPACT_ATOMS: atom_id res chain seq x y z
N MET A 1 -3.54 0.56 27.10
CA MET A 1 -3.71 1.30 25.83
C MET A 1 -2.36 1.88 25.48
N THR A 2 -1.63 1.23 24.59
CA THR A 2 -0.32 1.68 24.13
C THR A 2 -0.51 2.92 23.27
N GLU A 3 0.18 4.02 23.61
CA GLU A 3 0.28 5.19 22.75
C GLU A 3 0.78 4.74 21.37
N LYS A 4 0.01 5.05 20.31
CA LYS A 4 0.50 5.01 18.93
C LYS A 4 1.75 5.89 18.87
N THR A 5 2.86 5.32 18.42
CA THR A 5 4.10 6.08 18.25
C THR A 5 3.88 7.21 17.23
N GLU A 6 4.65 8.29 17.28
CA GLU A 6 4.55 9.36 16.26
C GLU A 6 4.75 8.82 14.83
N ASN A 7 5.54 7.76 14.68
CA ASN A 7 5.70 7.06 13.41
C ASN A 7 4.42 6.37 12.95
N ASP A 8 3.63 5.79 13.86
CA ASP A 8 2.33 5.22 13.51
C ASP A 8 1.38 6.33 13.02
N LYS A 9 1.37 7.49 13.67
CA LYS A 9 0.54 8.62 13.23
C LYS A 9 0.92 9.06 11.81
N HIS A 10 2.21 9.27 11.54
CA HIS A 10 2.68 9.63 10.21
C HIS A 10 2.36 8.57 9.18
N TYR A 11 2.50 7.28 9.53
CA TYR A 11 2.13 6.17 8.65
C TYR A 11 0.66 6.27 8.21
N TRP A 12 -0.26 6.40 9.18
CA TRP A 12 -1.69 6.49 8.86
C TRP A 12 -2.05 7.76 8.09
N GLN A 13 -1.43 8.90 8.40
CA GLN A 13 -1.60 10.13 7.62
C GLN A 13 -1.16 9.98 6.16
N LEU A 14 -0.08 9.25 5.90
CA LEU A 14 0.37 8.94 4.55
C LEU A 14 -0.60 8.01 3.82
N VAL A 15 -1.09 6.97 4.49
CA VAL A 15 -2.12 6.07 3.94
C VAL A 15 -3.37 6.86 3.54
N ASP A 16 -3.88 7.70 4.45
CA ASP A 16 -5.06 8.55 4.19
C ASP A 16 -4.81 9.52 3.02
N THR A 17 -3.62 10.09 2.93
CA THR A 17 -3.23 10.98 1.83
C THR A 17 -3.30 10.25 0.48
N PHE A 18 -2.74 9.05 0.38
CA PHE A 18 -2.75 8.29 -0.87
C PHE A 18 -4.15 7.81 -1.26
N ILE A 19 -4.96 7.37 -0.29
CA ILE A 19 -6.36 7.02 -0.53
C ILE A 19 -7.16 8.25 -0.96
N GLY A 20 -6.94 9.40 -0.33
CA GLY A 20 -7.57 10.67 -0.70
C GLY A 20 -7.29 11.04 -2.16
N ILE A 21 -6.03 10.96 -2.59
CA ILE A 21 -5.65 11.21 -3.99
C ILE A 21 -6.37 10.22 -4.94
N ALA A 22 -6.42 8.94 -4.59
CA ALA A 22 -7.10 7.93 -5.40
C ALA A 22 -8.61 8.21 -5.52
N ASN A 23 -9.24 8.61 -4.42
CA ASN A 23 -10.66 8.97 -4.37
C ASN A 23 -10.97 10.21 -5.21
N ASP A 24 -10.13 11.24 -5.14
CA ASP A 24 -10.27 12.45 -5.96
C ASP A 24 -10.16 12.11 -7.46
N LYS A 25 -9.20 11.26 -7.84
CA LYS A 25 -9.07 10.78 -9.22
C LYS A 25 -10.25 9.93 -9.66
N ALA A 26 -10.83 9.13 -8.76
CA ALA A 26 -12.02 8.31 -9.03
C ALA A 26 -13.30 9.11 -9.35
N GLN A 27 -13.28 10.44 -9.18
CA GLN A 27 -14.37 11.32 -9.61
C GLN A 27 -14.36 11.57 -11.13
N THR A 28 -13.21 11.44 -11.79
CA THR A 28 -13.03 11.82 -13.22
C THR A 28 -12.37 10.75 -14.08
N ILE A 29 -11.77 9.73 -13.46
CA ILE A 29 -11.07 8.62 -14.12
C ILE A 29 -11.78 7.31 -13.79
N ASP A 30 -11.79 6.36 -14.73
CA ASP A 30 -12.32 5.01 -14.50
C ASP A 30 -11.61 4.33 -13.32
N ARG A 31 -12.40 3.87 -12.36
CA ARG A 31 -11.91 3.18 -11.16
C ARG A 31 -11.17 1.89 -11.52
N SER A 32 -11.47 1.27 -12.66
CA SER A 32 -10.81 0.05 -13.15
C SER A 32 -9.30 0.21 -13.32
N ILE A 33 -8.81 1.43 -13.57
CA ILE A 33 -7.38 1.70 -13.76
C ILE A 33 -6.70 2.31 -12.52
N ILE A 34 -7.46 2.80 -11.54
CA ILE A 34 -6.90 3.47 -10.34
C ILE A 34 -6.22 2.45 -9.42
N GLY A 35 -6.90 1.35 -9.11
CA GLY A 35 -6.35 0.28 -8.27
C GLY A 35 -5.03 -0.29 -8.82
N PRO A 36 -4.99 -0.74 -10.09
CA PRO A 36 -3.75 -1.19 -10.72
C PRO A 36 -2.65 -0.12 -10.73
N SER A 37 -3.01 1.15 -10.92
CA SER A 37 -2.05 2.26 -10.91
C SER A 37 -1.42 2.47 -9.52
N LEU A 38 -2.19 2.35 -8.44
CA LEU A 38 -1.67 2.41 -7.07
C LEU A 38 -0.69 1.26 -6.80
N LEU A 39 -1.07 0.03 -7.16
CA LEU A 39 -0.21 -1.15 -6.99
C LEU A 39 1.11 -1.00 -7.75
N TYR A 40 1.06 -0.53 -8.99
CA TYR A 40 2.27 -0.31 -9.79
C TYR A 40 3.12 0.85 -9.24
N SER A 41 2.48 1.90 -8.73
CA SER A 41 3.19 3.03 -8.10
C SER A 41 3.94 2.58 -6.84
N ALA A 42 3.32 1.79 -5.97
CA ALA A 42 3.97 1.20 -4.81
C ALA A 42 5.16 0.30 -5.21
N SER A 43 4.98 -0.53 -6.24
CA SER A 43 6.05 -1.39 -6.78
C SER A 43 7.26 -0.57 -7.28
N ARG A 44 7.02 0.53 -8.00
CA ARG A 44 8.07 1.43 -8.47
C ARG A 44 8.81 2.10 -7.33
N PHE A 45 8.07 2.55 -6.31
CA PHE A 45 8.68 3.17 -5.13
C PHE A 45 9.53 2.16 -4.34
N ASN A 46 9.05 0.93 -4.16
CA ASN A 46 9.79 -0.15 -3.49
C ASN A 46 11.10 -0.51 -4.22
N ALA A 47 11.08 -0.53 -5.56
CA ALA A 47 12.29 -0.73 -6.37
C ALA A 47 13.27 0.46 -6.21
N TYR A 48 12.77 1.69 -6.18
CA TYR A 48 13.58 2.88 -5.90
C TYR A 48 14.22 2.81 -4.51
N MET A 49 13.49 2.39 -3.47
CA MET A 49 14.02 2.26 -2.12
C MET A 49 15.19 1.27 -2.06
N LEU A 50 15.09 0.11 -2.74
CA LEU A 50 16.21 -0.81 -2.85
C LEU A 50 17.40 -0.18 -3.59
N SER A 51 17.14 0.53 -4.68
CA SER A 51 18.19 1.24 -5.42
C SER A 51 18.87 2.30 -4.57
N ALA A 52 18.14 3.03 -3.72
CA ALA A 52 18.68 4.10 -2.90
C ALA A 52 19.63 3.60 -1.80
N VAL A 53 19.44 2.37 -1.32
CA VAL A 53 20.30 1.73 -0.31
C VAL A 53 21.41 0.85 -0.91
N SER A 54 21.36 0.61 -2.23
CA SER A 54 22.35 -0.23 -2.93
C SER A 54 23.51 0.61 -3.44
N PRO A 55 24.76 0.34 -3.01
CA PRO A 55 25.92 1.14 -3.44
C PRO A 55 26.32 0.88 -4.91
N THR A 56 25.97 -0.28 -5.46
CA THR A 56 26.25 -0.67 -6.85
C THR A 56 25.09 -1.45 -7.45
N VAL A 57 25.12 -1.64 -8.77
CA VAL A 57 24.11 -2.44 -9.49
C VAL A 57 24.24 -3.94 -9.15
N GLU A 58 25.43 -4.42 -8.83
CA GLU A 58 25.67 -5.78 -8.36
C GLU A 58 24.97 -6.00 -7.01
N ALA A 59 25.18 -5.09 -6.03
CA ALA A 59 24.51 -5.15 -4.74
C ALA A 59 22.97 -5.05 -4.86
N PHE A 60 22.48 -4.22 -5.79
CA PHE A 60 21.05 -4.15 -6.10
C PHE A 60 20.53 -5.51 -6.60
N ASN A 61 21.22 -6.11 -7.57
CA ASN A 61 20.82 -7.38 -8.17
C ASN A 61 20.90 -8.55 -7.18
N GLU A 62 21.90 -8.58 -6.32
CA GLU A 62 22.05 -9.58 -5.25
C GLU A 62 20.88 -9.54 -4.25
N ASN A 63 20.40 -8.34 -3.92
CA ASN A 63 19.33 -8.15 -2.93
C ASN A 63 17.91 -8.13 -3.52
N LYS A 64 17.78 -8.04 -4.85
CA LYS A 64 16.50 -7.86 -5.56
C LYS A 64 15.46 -8.92 -5.20
N GLU A 65 15.80 -10.20 -5.29
CA GLU A 65 14.84 -11.29 -5.04
C GLU A 65 14.39 -11.34 -3.57
N ALA A 66 15.30 -11.05 -2.64
CA ALA A 66 14.98 -10.96 -1.22
C ALA A 66 14.01 -9.80 -0.93
N ALA A 67 14.25 -8.63 -1.54
CA ALA A 67 13.37 -7.48 -1.43
C ALA A 67 11.98 -7.74 -2.04
N ILE A 68 11.91 -8.36 -3.23
CA ILE A 68 10.64 -8.75 -3.86
C ILE A 68 9.85 -9.68 -2.93
N LYS A 69 10.49 -10.72 -2.38
CA LYS A 69 9.85 -11.65 -1.45
C LYS A 69 9.30 -10.94 -0.22
N TYR A 70 10.07 -10.02 0.36
CA TYR A 70 9.64 -9.22 1.50
C TYR A 70 8.40 -8.38 1.17
N TYR A 71 8.44 -7.58 0.09
CA TYR A 71 7.32 -6.72 -0.28
C TYR A 71 6.05 -7.50 -0.62
N LEU A 72 6.17 -8.66 -1.28
CA LEU A 72 5.02 -9.52 -1.57
C LEU A 72 4.38 -10.07 -0.29
N ALA A 73 5.18 -10.54 0.67
CA ALA A 73 4.68 -11.04 1.95
C ALA A 73 3.94 -9.95 2.74
N GLN A 74 4.52 -8.74 2.81
CA GLN A 74 3.86 -7.59 3.46
C GLN A 74 2.57 -7.20 2.76
N HIS A 75 2.56 -7.19 1.42
CA HIS A 75 1.35 -6.87 0.66
C HIS A 75 0.25 -7.90 0.85
N GLU A 76 0.60 -9.19 0.88
CA GLU A 76 -0.35 -10.27 1.16
C GLU A 76 -0.96 -10.15 2.55
N GLU A 77 -0.15 -9.90 3.58
CA GLU A 77 -0.62 -9.68 4.96
C GLU A 77 -1.61 -8.52 5.03
N MET A 78 -1.25 -7.35 4.50
CA MET A 78 -2.12 -6.18 4.46
C MET A 78 -3.43 -6.44 3.68
N MET A 79 -3.36 -7.15 2.56
CA MET A 79 -4.58 -7.51 1.81
C MET A 79 -5.48 -8.42 2.64
N ARG A 80 -4.94 -9.45 3.29
CA ARG A 80 -5.73 -10.36 4.13
C ARG A 80 -6.44 -9.60 5.23
N GLU A 81 -5.73 -8.76 5.97
CA GLU A 81 -6.30 -7.94 7.04
C GLU A 81 -7.46 -7.04 6.55
N ASN A 82 -7.27 -6.36 5.41
CA ASN A 82 -8.31 -5.51 4.85
C ASN A 82 -9.52 -6.32 4.39
N PHE A 83 -9.31 -7.44 3.68
CA PHE A 83 -10.42 -8.25 3.20
C PHE A 83 -11.19 -8.90 4.36
N ASP A 84 -10.49 -9.34 5.40
CA ASP A 84 -11.11 -9.89 6.60
C ASP A 84 -11.92 -8.81 7.35
N ASP A 85 -11.43 -7.57 7.45
CA ASP A 85 -12.20 -6.45 8.03
C ASP A 85 -13.45 -6.14 7.20
N PHE A 86 -13.32 -6.05 5.88
CA PHE A 86 -14.46 -5.83 4.99
C PHE A 86 -15.48 -6.97 5.05
N ALA A 87 -15.04 -8.22 5.18
CA ALA A 87 -15.90 -9.37 5.35
C ALA A 87 -16.65 -9.33 6.69
N ALA A 88 -15.94 -9.01 7.78
CA ALA A 88 -16.51 -8.92 9.12
C ALA A 88 -17.51 -7.75 9.25
N ASN A 89 -17.31 -6.67 8.50
CA ASN A 89 -18.14 -5.46 8.54
C ASN A 89 -18.99 -5.25 7.29
N PHE A 90 -19.20 -6.30 6.48
CA PHE A 90 -19.78 -6.19 5.14
C PHE A 90 -21.09 -5.40 5.10
N ASP A 91 -22.07 -5.79 5.94
CA ASP A 91 -23.38 -5.14 5.99
C ASP A 91 -23.29 -3.68 6.44
N LYS A 92 -22.42 -3.40 7.41
CA LYS A 92 -22.20 -2.05 7.95
C LYS A 92 -21.62 -1.12 6.88
N TYR A 93 -20.59 -1.55 6.17
CA TYR A 93 -19.94 -0.75 5.13
C TYR A 93 -20.81 -0.60 3.88
N ARG A 94 -21.63 -1.59 3.54
CA ARG A 94 -22.57 -1.48 2.42
C ARG A 94 -23.66 -0.45 2.71
N ASN A 95 -24.25 -0.50 3.90
CA ASN A 95 -25.35 0.39 4.29
C ASN A 95 -24.89 1.84 4.55
N ALA A 96 -23.60 2.07 4.82
CA ALA A 96 -23.03 3.42 4.94
C ALA A 96 -22.75 4.10 3.59
N ASN A 97 -22.70 3.33 2.50
CA ASN A 97 -22.40 3.80 1.13
C ASN A 97 -23.64 3.78 0.20
N SER A 98 -24.82 3.46 0.75
CA SER A 98 -26.13 3.45 0.06
C SER A 98 -26.99 4.62 0.51
#